data_AF-A0A387BBV0-F1
#
_entry.id   AF-A0A387BBV0-F1
#
_cell.length_a   1.000
_cell.length_b   1.000
_cell.length_c   1.000
_cell.angle_alpha   90.00
_cell.angle_beta   90.00
_cell.angle_gamma   90.00
#
_symmetry.space_group_name_H-M   'P 1'
#
loop_
_entity.id
_entity.type
_entity.pdbx_description
1 polymer ?
#
loop_
_entity_poly.entity_id
_entity_poly.type
_entity_poly.pdbx_seq_one_letter_code
_entity_poly.pdbx_strand_id
1 'polypeptide(L)'
;MTLNTKTIKKRLIQQKMGIIPFAQAIGVLPINLSDYLFRGKPMTDLEMNKLVNYFEKEESVIMLPKNSANADTLSLSLGKKIKMIREKRRLLPSDFVVLLSPEIPESLFSKWEKNREVPPVSYCVQIADLGEVSLDWLLRN
;
A
#
# COMPACT_ATOMS: atom_id res chain seq x y z
N MET A 1 -5.21 -11.07 7.85
CA MET A 1 -4.72 -12.30 7.20
C MET A 1 -3.68 -12.91 8.13
N THR A 2 -3.93 -14.10 8.69
CA THR A 2 -2.98 -14.74 9.62
C THR A 2 -1.87 -15.40 8.80
N LEU A 3 -0.68 -14.81 8.82
CA LEU A 3 0.47 -15.34 8.10
C LEU A 3 0.94 -16.62 8.82
N ASN A 4 0.77 -17.78 8.20
CA ASN A 4 1.20 -19.07 8.74
C ASN A 4 2.26 -19.72 7.84
N THR A 5 2.95 -20.73 8.37
CA THR A 5 4.04 -21.43 7.68
C THR A 5 3.61 -22.05 6.35
N LYS A 6 2.36 -22.52 6.23
CA LYS A 6 1.82 -23.07 4.96
C LYS A 6 1.67 -21.97 3.90
N THR A 7 1.15 -20.81 4.28
CA THR A 7 0.99 -19.65 3.39
C THR A 7 2.34 -19.13 2.88
N ILE A 8 3.33 -19.03 3.77
CA ILE A 8 4.68 -18.55 3.42
C ILE A 8 5.35 -19.51 2.43
N LYS A 9 5.32 -20.82 2.70
CA LYS A 9 5.87 -21.83 1.78
C LYS A 9 5.23 -21.75 0.39
N LYS A 10 3.90 -21.61 0.33
CA LYS A 10 3.17 -21.49 -0.93
C LYS A 10 3.61 -20.27 -1.74
N ARG A 11 3.76 -19.10 -1.10
CA ARG A 11 4.20 -17.86 -1.76
C ARG A 11 5.63 -17.97 -2.31
N LEU A 12 6.56 -18.52 -1.53
CA LEU A 12 7.94 -18.73 -1.98
C LEU A 12 8.02 -19.63 -3.22
N ILE A 13 7.20 -20.69 -3.26
CA ILE A 13 7.10 -21.56 -4.44
C ILE A 13 6.53 -20.81 -5.65
N GLN A 14 5.46 -20.03 -5.47
CA GLN A 14 4.84 -19.24 -6.55
C GLN A 14 5.82 -18.23 -7.17
N GLN A 15 6.65 -17.60 -6.34
CA GLN A 15 7.64 -16.61 -6.77
C GLN A 15 8.96 -17.23 -7.24
N LYS A 16 9.10 -18.56 -7.22
CA LYS A 16 10.35 -19.27 -7.49
C LYS A 16 11.53 -18.74 -6.65
N MET A 17 11.24 -18.34 -5.40
CA MET A 17 12.23 -17.76 -4.50
C MET A 17 12.76 -18.78 -3.50
N GLY A 18 14.09 -18.89 -3.41
CA GLY A 18 14.75 -19.74 -2.42
C GLY A 18 14.68 -19.16 -1.00
N ILE A 19 14.76 -20.03 0.01
CA ILE A 19 14.67 -19.63 1.42
C ILE A 19 15.84 -18.75 1.86
N ILE A 20 17.05 -19.08 1.39
CA ILE A 20 18.27 -18.32 1.71
C ILE A 20 18.18 -16.88 1.16
N PRO A 21 17.95 -16.65 -0.14
CA PRO A 21 17.84 -15.28 -0.66
C PRO A 21 16.64 -14.53 -0.06
N PHE A 22 15.55 -15.22 0.23
CA PHE A 22 14.40 -14.61 0.90
C PHE A 22 14.74 -14.14 2.32
N ALA A 23 15.37 -14.99 3.14
CA ALA A 23 15.80 -14.64 4.49
C ALA A 23 16.72 -13.42 4.50
N GLN A 24 17.66 -13.36 3.54
CA GLN A 24 18.53 -12.21 3.36
C GLN A 24 17.75 -10.94 2.99
N ALA A 25 16.77 -11.04 2.08
CA ALA A 25 15.94 -9.91 1.66
C ALA A 25 15.11 -9.30 2.81
N ILE A 26 14.69 -10.11 3.78
CA ILE A 26 13.95 -9.63 4.97
C ILE A 26 14.85 -9.30 6.16
N GLY A 27 16.17 -9.49 6.03
CA GLY A 27 17.12 -9.27 7.10
C GLY A 27 16.92 -10.22 8.29
N VAL A 28 16.65 -11.50 8.01
CA VAL A 28 16.53 -12.59 8.98
C VAL A 28 17.58 -13.66 8.66
N LEU A 29 18.11 -14.33 9.69
CA LEU A 29 19.05 -15.43 9.47
C LEU A 29 18.35 -16.61 8.76
N PRO A 30 18.93 -17.20 7.71
CA PRO A 30 18.32 -18.32 6.97
C PRO A 30 17.94 -19.50 7.87
N ILE A 31 18.71 -19.76 8.91
CA ILE A 31 18.45 -20.84 9.86
C ILE A 31 17.19 -20.61 10.69
N ASN A 32 16.95 -19.36 11.14
CA ASN A 32 15.75 -19.02 11.92
C ASN A 32 14.49 -19.17 11.07
N LEU A 33 14.56 -18.72 9.81
CA LEU A 33 13.47 -18.91 8.87
C LEU A 33 13.22 -20.39 8.54
N SER A 34 14.28 -21.17 8.33
CA SER A 34 14.18 -22.61 8.06
C SER A 34 13.57 -23.37 9.24
N ASP A 35 14.03 -23.09 10.46
CA ASP A 35 13.53 -23.72 11.68
C ASP A 35 12.05 -23.38 11.93
N TYR A 36 11.63 -22.16 11.62
CA TYR A 36 10.21 -21.78 11.67
C TYR A 36 9.37 -22.51 10.63
N LEU A 37 9.82 -22.52 9.37
CA LEU A 37 9.03 -23.10 8.28
C LEU A 37 8.92 -24.63 8.40
N PHE A 38 10.00 -25.33 8.76
CA PHE A 38 10.04 -26.79 8.71
C PHE A 38 10.04 -27.47 10.08
N ARG A 39 10.58 -26.83 11.11
CA ARG A 39 10.70 -27.43 12.45
C ARG A 39 9.67 -26.90 13.45
N GLY A 40 8.87 -25.91 13.07
CA GLY A 40 7.84 -25.33 13.93
C GLY A 40 8.40 -24.55 15.11
N LYS A 41 9.68 -24.17 15.08
CA LYS A 41 10.26 -23.32 16.13
C LYS A 41 9.75 -21.88 15.96
N PRO A 42 9.28 -21.21 17.03
CA PRO A 42 8.84 -19.83 16.94
C PRO A 42 10.00 -18.91 16.58
N MET A 43 9.71 -17.89 15.77
CA MET A 43 10.61 -16.75 15.54
C MET A 43 10.32 -15.66 16.56
N THR A 44 11.25 -14.72 16.71
CA THR A 44 11.03 -13.54 17.56
C THR A 44 9.99 -12.60 16.92
N ASP A 45 9.35 -11.75 17.73
CA ASP A 45 8.37 -10.78 17.25
C ASP A 45 8.96 -9.84 16.18
N LEU A 46 10.22 -9.45 16.33
CA LEU A 46 10.92 -8.62 15.33
C LEU A 46 11.07 -9.34 13.99
N GLU A 47 11.41 -10.62 14.00
CA GLU A 47 11.55 -11.42 12.79
C GLU A 47 10.20 -11.77 12.16
N MET A 48 9.18 -12.02 13.00
CA MET A 48 7.79 -12.18 12.54
C MET A 48 7.27 -10.88 11.91
N ASN A 49 7.56 -9.72 12.50
CA ASN A 49 7.22 -8.43 11.92
C ASN A 49 7.95 -8.19 10.60
N LYS A 50 9.20 -8.65 10.43
CA LYS A 50 9.90 -8.59 9.13
C LYS A 50 9.24 -9.46 8.07
N LEU A 51 8.81 -10.67 8.42
CA LEU A 51 8.06 -11.56 7.53
C LEU A 51 6.72 -10.95 7.11
N VAL A 52 5.95 -10.49 8.10
CA VAL A 52 4.68 -9.81 7.86
C VAL A 52 4.91 -8.59 7.00
N ASN A 53 5.84 -7.71 7.37
CA ASN A 53 6.16 -6.52 6.59
C ASN A 53 6.62 -6.87 5.19
N TYR A 54 7.40 -7.92 4.93
CA TYR A 54 7.79 -8.25 3.55
C TYR A 54 6.60 -8.67 2.70
N PHE A 55 5.77 -9.58 3.20
CA PHE A 55 4.60 -10.05 2.45
C PHE A 55 3.49 -9.00 2.37
N GLU A 56 3.41 -8.13 3.37
CA GLU A 56 2.58 -6.95 3.33
C GLU A 56 3.18 -5.87 2.44
N LYS A 57 4.52 -5.78 2.27
CA LYS A 57 5.21 -4.78 1.45
C LYS A 57 5.34 -5.16 -0.02
N GLU A 58 5.34 -6.44 -0.33
CA GLU A 58 5.03 -6.93 -1.67
C GLU A 58 3.56 -6.66 -2.04
N GLU A 59 2.66 -6.66 -1.06
CA GLU A 59 1.31 -6.08 -1.21
C GLU A 59 1.32 -4.53 -1.12
N SER A 60 2.30 -3.90 -0.46
CA SER A 60 2.35 -2.44 -0.19
C SER A 60 3.20 -1.63 -1.17
N VAL A 61 3.79 -2.25 -2.21
CA VAL A 61 3.97 -1.54 -3.48
C VAL A 61 2.60 -1.14 -4.04
N ILE A 62 1.52 -1.77 -3.54
CA ILE A 62 0.10 -1.46 -3.76
C ILE A 62 -0.58 -1.08 -2.41
N MET A 63 -0.03 -0.12 -1.65
CA MET A 63 -0.69 0.72 -0.59
C MET A 63 -0.15 0.64 0.85
N LEU A 64 0.44 1.76 1.28
CA LEU A 64 0.08 2.70 2.38
C LEU A 64 -0.82 2.23 3.56
N PRO A 65 -0.68 2.88 4.74
CA PRO A 65 -0.78 2.26 6.06
C PRO A 65 -2.21 1.87 6.48
N LYS A 66 -2.32 0.65 7.03
CA LYS A 66 -3.54 0.09 7.60
C LYS A 66 -3.99 0.88 8.83
N ASN A 67 -5.15 1.53 8.72
CA ASN A 67 -6.08 1.54 9.83
C ASN A 67 -7.50 1.22 9.31
N SER A 68 -8.09 0.21 9.94
CA SER A 68 -9.49 -0.23 9.89
C SER A 68 -10.04 -0.87 8.61
N ALA A 69 -10.06 -2.21 8.67
CA ALA A 69 -11.19 -3.12 8.46
C ALA A 69 -11.91 -3.21 7.09
N ASN A 70 -12.05 -4.48 6.70
CA ASN A 70 -13.00 -5.12 5.79
C ASN A 70 -12.61 -5.18 4.31
N ALA A 71 -12.17 -6.39 3.96
CA ALA A 71 -12.03 -6.92 2.61
C ALA A 71 -13.41 -7.11 1.99
N ASP A 72 -13.58 -6.62 0.77
CA ASP A 72 -14.49 -7.09 -0.28
C ASP A 72 -14.26 -6.13 -1.45
N THR A 73 -13.59 -6.57 -2.52
CA THR A 73 -13.47 -5.87 -3.82
C THR A 73 -13.58 -4.33 -3.71
N LEU A 74 -12.66 -3.70 -2.98
CA LEU A 74 -12.88 -2.33 -2.50
C LEU A 74 -12.81 -1.35 -3.67
N SER A 75 -13.99 -1.01 -4.21
CA SER A 75 -14.24 0.26 -4.84
C SER A 75 -13.65 1.34 -3.93
N LEU A 76 -12.46 1.82 -4.29
CA LEU A 76 -11.83 2.88 -3.52
C LEU A 76 -12.62 4.15 -3.83
N SER A 77 -13.13 4.77 -2.78
CA SER A 77 -13.78 6.06 -2.94
C SER A 77 -12.81 7.07 -3.56
N LEU A 78 -13.34 8.00 -4.34
CA LEU A 78 -12.57 9.02 -5.05
C LEU A 78 -11.51 9.68 -4.16
N GLY A 79 -11.88 10.11 -2.96
CA GLY A 79 -10.96 10.74 -2.01
C GLY A 79 -9.81 9.84 -1.55
N LYS A 80 -10.04 8.52 -1.42
CA LYS A 80 -8.95 7.58 -1.11
C LYS A 80 -7.97 7.48 -2.28
N LYS A 81 -8.47 7.47 -3.52
CA LYS A 81 -7.62 7.47 -4.71
C LYS A 81 -6.81 8.75 -4.85
N ILE A 82 -7.43 9.91 -4.62
CA ILE A 82 -6.74 11.21 -4.60
C ILE A 82 -5.62 11.20 -3.56
N LYS A 83 -5.92 10.72 -2.35
CA LYS A 83 -4.93 10.59 -1.28
C LYS A 83 -3.76 9.67 -1.66
N MET A 84 -4.04 8.54 -2.29
CA MET A 84 -3.00 7.64 -2.77
C MET A 84 -2.09 8.30 -3.81
N ILE A 85 -2.65 9.07 -4.75
CA ILE A 85 -1.87 9.78 -5.76
C ILE A 85 -0.88 10.73 -5.08
N ARG A 86 -1.35 11.53 -4.11
CA ARG A 86 -0.48 12.43 -3.34
C ARG A 86 0.61 11.66 -2.57
N GLU A 87 0.24 10.60 -1.85
CA GLU A 87 1.18 9.83 -1.02
C GLU A 87 2.20 9.06 -1.84
N LYS A 88 1.84 8.57 -3.04
CA LYS A 88 2.78 7.95 -4.00
C LYS A 88 3.88 8.92 -4.43
N ARG A 89 3.59 10.22 -4.48
CA ARG A 89 4.55 11.29 -4.76
C ARG A 89 5.27 11.81 -3.51
N ARG A 90 4.96 11.26 -2.32
CA ARG A 90 5.51 11.68 -1.01
C ARG A 90 5.31 13.17 -0.71
N LEU A 91 4.20 13.74 -1.17
CA LEU A 91 3.87 15.15 -0.99
C LEU A 91 2.98 15.36 0.23
N LEU A 92 3.19 16.46 0.95
CA LEU A 92 2.23 16.93 1.93
C LEU A 92 1.00 17.51 1.22
N PRO A 93 -0.18 17.60 1.89
CA PRO A 93 -1.35 18.24 1.30
C PRO A 93 -1.07 19.67 0.82
N SER A 94 -0.29 20.44 1.58
CA SER A 94 0.19 21.78 1.22
C SER A 94 0.98 21.81 -0.09
N ASP A 95 1.88 20.85 -0.29
CA ASP A 95 2.72 20.80 -1.49
C ASP A 95 1.92 20.35 -2.71
N PHE A 96 0.90 19.52 -2.49
CA PHE A 96 0.07 18.99 -3.57
C PHE A 96 -0.88 20.04 -4.15
N VAL A 97 -1.47 20.91 -3.30
CA VAL A 97 -2.41 21.94 -3.78
C VAL A 97 -1.73 23.00 -4.65
N VAL A 98 -0.44 23.26 -4.44
CA VAL A 98 0.37 24.17 -5.26
C VAL A 98 0.57 23.63 -6.68
N LEU A 99 0.46 22.31 -6.88
CA LEU A 99 0.54 21.69 -8.21
C LEU A 99 -0.76 21.79 -8.99
N LEU A 100 -1.85 22.24 -8.37
CA LEU A 100 -3.15 22.41 -9.01
C LEU A 100 -3.31 23.83 -9.52
N SER A 101 -4.08 23.98 -10.60
CA SER A 101 -4.36 25.26 -11.24
C SER A 101 -5.87 25.44 -11.48
N PRO A 102 -6.50 26.49 -10.91
CA PRO A 102 -5.92 27.42 -9.93
C PRO A 102 -5.58 26.74 -8.60
N GLU A 103 -4.66 27.33 -7.84
CA GLU A 103 -4.31 26.84 -6.50
C GLU A 103 -5.55 26.89 -5.59
N ILE A 104 -5.68 25.87 -4.72
CA ILE A 104 -6.80 25.74 -3.80
C ILE A 104 -6.34 25.70 -2.35
N PRO A 105 -7.20 26.09 -1.39
CA PRO A 105 -6.88 25.94 0.02
C PRO A 105 -6.71 24.46 0.42
N GLU A 106 -5.72 24.17 1.26
CA GLU A 106 -5.48 22.82 1.82
C GLU A 106 -6.73 22.26 2.52
N SER A 107 -7.51 23.13 3.17
CA SER A 107 -8.74 22.75 3.85
C SER A 107 -9.79 22.17 2.90
N LEU A 108 -9.87 22.70 1.67
CA LEU A 108 -10.74 22.20 0.61
C LEU A 108 -10.22 20.85 0.09
N PHE A 109 -8.92 20.77 -0.21
CA PHE A 109 -8.29 19.53 -0.65
C PHE A 109 -8.44 18.39 0.38
N SER A 110 -8.34 18.69 1.67
CA SER A 110 -8.56 17.72 2.75
C SER A 110 -10.00 17.18 2.76
N LYS A 111 -11.00 17.99 2.39
CA LYS A 111 -12.39 17.52 2.24
C LYS A 111 -12.52 16.55 1.07
N TRP A 112 -11.80 16.79 -0.04
CA TRP A 112 -11.78 15.88 -1.18
C TRP A 112 -11.18 14.53 -0.81
N GLU A 113 -10.00 14.49 -0.16
CA GLU A 113 -9.39 13.23 0.29
C GLU A 113 -10.29 12.45 1.27
N LYS A 114 -11.04 13.16 2.11
CA LYS A 114 -11.99 12.59 3.07
C LYS A 114 -13.35 12.22 2.46
N ASN A 115 -13.55 12.41 1.16
CA ASN A 115 -14.84 12.22 0.46
C ASN A 115 -15.99 13.05 1.06
N ARG A 116 -15.68 14.20 1.68
CA ARG A 116 -16.71 15.13 2.18
C ARG A 116 -17.24 16.03 1.08
N GLU A 117 -16.46 16.23 0.04
CA GLU A 117 -16.77 17.09 -1.10
C GLU A 117 -16.13 16.49 -2.36
N VAL A 118 -16.79 16.67 -3.51
CA VAL A 118 -16.33 16.12 -4.78
C VAL A 118 -15.57 17.21 -5.55
N PRO A 119 -14.32 16.97 -5.96
CA PRO A 119 -13.60 17.93 -6.80
C PRO A 119 -14.31 18.15 -8.14
N PRO A 120 -14.29 19.39 -8.68
CA PRO A 120 -14.68 19.64 -10.05
C PRO A 120 -13.88 18.80 -11.05
N VAL A 121 -14.49 18.45 -12.18
CA VAL A 121 -13.88 17.60 -13.22
C VAL A 121 -12.52 18.13 -13.69
N SER A 122 -12.36 19.44 -13.80
CA SER A 122 -11.08 20.07 -14.16
C SER A 122 -9.93 19.71 -13.21
N TYR A 123 -10.21 19.61 -11.91
CA TYR A 123 -9.24 19.17 -10.91
C TYR A 123 -9.09 17.65 -10.93
N CYS A 124 -10.15 16.88 -11.18
CA CYS A 124 -10.03 15.43 -11.35
C CYS A 124 -9.07 15.06 -12.49
N VAL A 125 -9.12 15.79 -13.61
CA VAL A 125 -8.17 15.61 -14.73
C VAL A 125 -6.74 15.89 -14.27
N GLN A 126 -6.49 17.05 -13.65
CA GLN A 126 -5.16 17.39 -13.16
C GLN A 126 -4.63 16.39 -12.13
N ILE A 127 -5.48 15.93 -11.21
CA ILE A 127 -5.12 14.93 -10.22
C ILE A 127 -4.81 13.59 -10.90
N ALA A 128 -5.57 13.20 -11.93
CA ALA A 128 -5.31 11.99 -12.70
C ALA A 128 -3.98 12.07 -13.47
N ASP A 129 -3.69 13.21 -14.08
CA ASP A 129 -2.42 13.49 -14.76
C ASP A 129 -1.25 13.46 -13.77
N LEU A 130 -1.40 14.08 -12.61
CA LEU A 130 -0.45 13.97 -11.49
C LEU A 130 -0.38 12.54 -10.93
N GLY A 131 -1.37 11.69 -11.15
CA GLY A 131 -1.33 10.30 -10.73
C GLY A 131 -0.69 9.36 -11.75
N GLU A 132 -0.47 9.83 -12.98
CA GLU A 132 -0.21 8.99 -14.16
C GLU A 132 -1.27 7.87 -14.27
N VAL A 133 -2.54 8.21 -14.04
CA VAL A 133 -3.69 7.30 -14.12
C VAL A 133 -4.75 7.86 -15.06
N SER A 134 -5.58 6.99 -15.61
CA SER A 134 -6.74 7.43 -16.40
C SER A 134 -7.78 8.11 -15.51
N LEU A 135 -8.46 9.14 -16.04
CA LEU A 135 -9.60 9.76 -15.38
C LEU A 135 -10.72 8.75 -15.05
N ASP A 136 -10.96 7.78 -15.95
CA ASP A 136 -11.92 6.68 -15.72
C ASP A 136 -11.59 5.93 -14.43
N TRP A 137 -10.36 5.43 -14.30
CA TRP A 137 -9.91 4.77 -13.07
C TRP A 137 -10.11 5.63 -11.83
N LEU A 138 -9.84 6.94 -11.90
CA LEU A 138 -10.02 7.85 -10.77
C LEU A 138 -11.49 7.93 -10.34
N LEU A 139 -12.41 8.05 -11.30
CA LEU A 139 -13.84 8.24 -11.03
C LEU A 139 -14.64 6.93 -10.88
N ARG A 140 -14.08 5.78 -11.27
CA ARG A 140 -14.75 4.49 -11.26
C ARG A 140 -15.01 3.99 -9.84
N ASN A 141 -16.27 3.90 -9.44
CA ASN A 141 -16.67 3.24 -8.20
C ASN A 141 -16.98 1.77 -8.49
#